data_AF-A0A7V8RGU7-F1
#
_entry.id   AF-A0A7V8RGU7-F1
#
_cell.length_a   1.000
_cell.length_b   1.000
_cell.length_c   1.000
_cell.angle_alpha   90.00
_cell.angle_beta   90.00
_cell.angle_gamma   90.00
#
_symmetry.space_group_name_H-M   'P 1'
#
loop_
_entity.id
_entity.type
_entity.pdbx_description
1 polymer ?
#
loop_
_entity_poly.entity_id
_entity_poly.type
_entity_poly.pdbx_seq_one_letter_code
_entity_poly.pdbx_strand_id
1 'polypeptide(L)'
;MNTLYCFENRKATFVDVFRQTAERHGFTVILQEPSANDPDFARFRQAYHHLSVNPEGFELACFHRYFAMRALLPVGNRAIMADSDLFVQCAPKDIPAELIADRQGFVGSIGVNAGVPEEDISPHFSFWTRALLDDFCDFLIEQYRTGLDRLKAIYARRSAVTDRASISDMTLLYLWVQDRGIAFVNSNKVLAGQYIDHNVSSPDCANAGFETSFGRKRLLLSADGIRMRTKDGASVNPLILHLQGRYKLAAEPLLNRNQLKLWQGSAYIAAGRIARRAISRLT
;
A
#
# COMPACT_ATOMS: atom_id res chain seq x y z
N MET A 1 -19.62 5.20 1.54
CA MET A 1 -18.58 4.25 1.10
C MET A 1 -17.94 3.68 2.36
N ASN A 2 -18.37 2.49 2.76
CA ASN A 2 -17.96 1.81 3.99
C ASN A 2 -17.48 0.37 3.71
N THR A 3 -17.28 0.01 2.45
CA THR A 3 -16.82 -1.31 2.05
C THR A 3 -15.35 -1.27 1.66
N LEU A 4 -14.55 -2.16 2.25
CA LEU A 4 -13.16 -2.41 1.88
C LEU A 4 -13.10 -3.69 1.05
N TYR A 5 -12.63 -3.59 -0.19
CA TYR A 5 -12.38 -4.73 -1.06
C TYR A 5 -10.92 -5.15 -0.91
N CYS A 6 -10.70 -6.39 -0.47
CA CYS A 6 -9.38 -6.95 -0.27
C CYS A 6 -9.27 -8.29 -1.01
N PHE A 7 -8.31 -8.36 -1.93
CA PHE A 7 -8.08 -9.54 -2.77
C PHE A 7 -6.97 -10.39 -2.18
N GLU A 8 -7.35 -11.34 -1.32
CA GLU A 8 -6.45 -12.10 -0.46
C GLU A 8 -6.97 -13.52 -0.25
N ASN A 9 -6.07 -14.51 -0.30
CA ASN A 9 -6.38 -15.92 -0.07
C ASN A 9 -5.59 -16.56 1.08
N ARG A 10 -4.59 -15.85 1.61
CA ARG A 10 -3.75 -16.35 2.69
C ARG A 10 -4.55 -16.41 3.99
N LYS A 11 -4.49 -17.56 4.67
CA LYS A 11 -4.91 -17.69 6.06
C LYS A 11 -3.74 -17.31 6.97
N ALA A 12 -3.70 -16.06 7.41
CA ALA A 12 -2.63 -15.56 8.26
C ALA A 12 -3.17 -14.57 9.30
N THR A 13 -2.54 -14.54 10.48
CA THR A 13 -2.98 -13.72 11.64
C THR A 13 -3.15 -12.24 11.29
N PHE A 14 -2.30 -11.66 10.44
CA PHE A 14 -2.41 -10.25 10.07
C PHE A 14 -3.68 -9.95 9.24
N VAL A 15 -4.16 -10.93 8.46
CA VAL A 15 -5.42 -10.81 7.69
C VAL A 15 -6.61 -10.76 8.64
N ASP A 16 -6.60 -11.61 9.68
CA ASP A 16 -7.65 -11.60 10.72
C ASP A 16 -7.63 -10.29 11.51
N VAL A 17 -6.45 -9.78 11.85
CA VAL A 17 -6.32 -8.46 12.52
C VAL A 17 -6.86 -7.34 11.64
N PHE A 18 -6.52 -7.32 10.35
CA PHE A 18 -7.07 -6.34 9.40
C PHE A 18 -8.59 -6.36 9.40
N ARG A 19 -9.18 -7.54 9.17
CA ARG A 19 -10.64 -7.71 9.15
C ARG A 19 -11.28 -7.26 10.46
N GLN A 20 -10.77 -7.75 11.59
CA GLN A 20 -11.34 -7.44 12.90
C GLN A 20 -11.26 -5.95 13.23
N THR A 21 -10.13 -5.29 12.90
CA THR A 21 -9.98 -3.86 13.15
C THR A 21 -10.88 -3.03 12.25
N ALA A 22 -10.99 -3.38 10.96
CA ALA A 22 -11.89 -2.72 10.03
C ALA A 22 -13.37 -2.84 10.45
N GLU A 23 -13.82 -4.06 10.75
CA GLU A 23 -15.21 -4.33 11.16
C GLU A 23 -15.56 -3.66 12.49
N ARG A 24 -14.63 -3.66 13.46
CA ARG A 24 -14.79 -2.93 14.73
C ARG A 24 -15.05 -1.44 14.51
N HIS A 25 -14.48 -0.85 13.46
CA HIS A 25 -14.66 0.54 13.13
C HIS A 25 -15.77 0.80 12.08
N GLY A 26 -16.61 -0.20 11.80
CA GLY A 26 -17.82 -0.02 10.98
C GLY A 26 -17.58 -0.12 9.47
N PHE A 27 -16.45 -0.67 9.03
CA PHE A 27 -16.29 -1.10 7.65
C PHE A 27 -16.89 -2.48 7.43
N THR A 28 -17.47 -2.70 6.25
CA THR A 28 -17.72 -4.04 5.71
C THR A 28 -16.48 -4.48 4.95
N VAL A 29 -15.91 -5.64 5.29
CA VAL A 29 -14.74 -6.17 4.58
C VAL A 29 -15.18 -7.28 3.63
N ILE A 30 -14.86 -7.13 2.35
CA ILE A 30 -15.00 -8.19 1.34
C ILE A 30 -13.62 -8.76 1.11
N LEU A 31 -13.37 -9.94 1.67
CA LEU A 31 -12.19 -10.77 1.40
C LEU A 31 -12.55 -11.80 0.35
N GLN A 32 -11.84 -11.78 -0.78
CA GLN A 32 -12.04 -12.76 -1.83
C GLN A 32 -10.78 -13.01 -2.64
N GLU A 33 -10.74 -14.14 -3.32
CA GLU A 33 -9.72 -14.35 -4.35
C GLU A 33 -10.18 -13.67 -5.65
N PRO A 34 -9.25 -13.13 -6.46
CA PRO A 34 -9.55 -12.79 -7.84
C PRO A 34 -10.13 -13.99 -8.62
N SER A 35 -11.05 -13.74 -9.54
CA SER A 35 -11.66 -14.80 -10.35
C SER A 35 -10.62 -15.48 -11.23
N ALA A 36 -10.52 -16.81 -11.20
CA ALA A 36 -9.59 -17.56 -12.04
C ALA A 36 -9.84 -17.40 -13.54
N ASN A 37 -11.05 -16.99 -13.95
CA ASN A 37 -11.52 -16.96 -15.33
C ASN A 37 -11.76 -15.53 -15.87
N ASP A 38 -11.04 -14.53 -15.38
CA ASP A 38 -11.13 -13.17 -15.94
C ASP A 38 -10.44 -13.10 -17.33
N PRO A 39 -11.19 -12.90 -18.43
CA PRO A 39 -10.63 -12.94 -19.77
C PRO A 39 -9.67 -11.78 -20.05
N ASP A 40 -9.86 -10.62 -19.44
CA ASP A 40 -8.95 -9.48 -19.63
C ASP A 40 -7.69 -9.64 -18.80
N PHE A 41 -7.78 -10.21 -17.60
CA PHE A 41 -6.57 -10.60 -16.88
C PHE A 41 -5.79 -11.68 -17.63
N ALA A 42 -6.47 -12.63 -18.27
CA ALA A 42 -5.81 -13.62 -19.13
C ALA A 42 -5.07 -12.95 -20.30
N ARG A 43 -5.66 -11.91 -20.92
CA ARG A 43 -5.01 -11.10 -21.96
C ARG A 43 -3.79 -10.34 -21.42
N PHE A 44 -3.90 -9.74 -20.24
CA PHE A 44 -2.77 -9.09 -19.56
C PHE A 44 -1.64 -10.09 -19.30
N ARG A 45 -1.96 -11.25 -18.72
CA ARG A 45 -0.99 -12.29 -18.38
C ARG A 45 -0.21 -12.79 -19.60
N GLN A 46 -0.83 -12.85 -20.78
CA GLN A 46 -0.15 -13.22 -22.03
C GLN A 46 0.89 -12.19 -22.49
N ALA A 47 0.68 -10.91 -22.17
CA ALA A 47 1.61 -9.83 -22.51
C ALA A 47 2.63 -9.57 -21.40
N TYR A 48 2.39 -10.06 -20.18
CA TYR A 48 3.20 -9.76 -19.02
C TYR A 48 4.65 -10.24 -19.18
N HIS A 49 5.59 -9.34 -18.88
CA HIS A 49 7.02 -9.64 -18.81
C HIS A 49 7.52 -9.37 -17.39
N HIS A 50 8.06 -10.41 -16.76
CA HIS A 50 8.52 -10.30 -15.39
C HIS A 50 9.80 -9.46 -15.27
N LEU A 51 9.68 -8.31 -14.59
CA LEU A 51 10.76 -7.35 -14.35
C LEU A 51 10.79 -6.96 -12.86
N SER A 52 10.77 -7.94 -11.95
CA SER A 52 10.75 -7.70 -10.50
C SER A 52 11.63 -8.71 -9.76
N VAL A 53 12.11 -8.33 -8.58
CA VAL A 53 12.77 -9.27 -7.65
C VAL A 53 11.79 -10.12 -6.85
N ASN A 54 10.51 -9.73 -6.79
CA ASN A 54 9.48 -10.56 -6.19
C ASN A 54 9.12 -11.73 -7.13
N PRO A 55 8.66 -12.88 -6.62
CA PRO A 55 8.21 -13.96 -7.47
C PRO A 55 7.12 -13.51 -8.46
N GLU A 56 7.18 -14.00 -9.70
CA GLU A 56 6.19 -13.69 -10.75
C GLU A 56 4.74 -13.88 -10.30
N GLY A 57 4.43 -14.98 -9.62
CA GLY A 57 3.09 -15.24 -9.10
C GLY A 57 2.60 -14.20 -8.09
N PHE A 58 3.50 -13.60 -7.32
CA PHE A 58 3.16 -12.51 -6.41
C PHE A 58 2.81 -11.23 -7.19
N GLU A 59 3.65 -10.84 -8.15
CA GLU A 59 3.38 -9.66 -8.99
C GLU A 59 2.08 -9.81 -9.78
N LEU A 60 1.86 -10.97 -10.41
CA LEU A 60 0.61 -11.24 -11.12
C LEU A 60 -0.61 -11.15 -10.20
N ALA A 61 -0.53 -11.59 -8.94
CA ALA A 61 -1.60 -11.40 -7.97
C ALA A 61 -1.86 -9.92 -7.65
N CYS A 62 -0.78 -9.11 -7.52
CA CYS A 62 -0.88 -7.66 -7.34
C CYS A 62 -1.53 -6.95 -8.54
N PHE A 63 -1.34 -7.43 -9.78
CA PHE A 63 -2.08 -6.90 -10.94
C PHE A 63 -3.52 -7.40 -11.01
N HIS A 64 -3.78 -8.67 -10.67
CA HIS A 64 -5.09 -9.29 -10.84
C HIS A 64 -6.20 -8.59 -10.04
N ARG A 65 -5.88 -8.01 -8.87
CA ARG A 65 -6.85 -7.29 -8.03
C ARG A 65 -7.57 -6.15 -8.75
N TYR A 66 -6.94 -5.47 -9.71
CA TYR A 66 -7.58 -4.38 -10.46
C TYR A 66 -8.66 -4.92 -11.41
N PHE A 67 -8.33 -5.96 -12.16
CA PHE A 67 -9.27 -6.63 -13.05
C PHE A 67 -10.45 -7.22 -12.26
N ALA A 68 -10.15 -7.89 -11.15
CA ALA A 68 -11.18 -8.43 -10.26
C ALA A 68 -12.08 -7.33 -9.66
N MET A 69 -11.50 -6.22 -9.20
CA MET A 69 -12.30 -5.10 -8.67
C MET A 69 -13.14 -4.43 -9.75
N ARG A 70 -12.60 -4.29 -10.97
CA ARG A 70 -13.32 -3.76 -12.13
C ARG A 70 -14.58 -4.58 -12.41
N ALA A 71 -14.48 -5.91 -12.36
CA ALA A 71 -15.61 -6.81 -12.58
C ALA A 71 -16.72 -6.67 -11.52
N LEU A 72 -16.36 -6.34 -10.27
CA LEU A 72 -17.30 -6.22 -9.15
C LEU A 72 -17.92 -4.83 -9.03
N LEU A 73 -17.21 -3.77 -9.42
CA LEU A 73 -17.63 -2.40 -9.17
C LEU A 73 -18.64 -1.95 -10.23
N PRO A 74 -19.89 -1.60 -9.84
CA PRO A 74 -20.87 -1.06 -10.78
C PRO A 74 -20.45 0.30 -11.33
N VAL A 75 -20.89 0.62 -12.54
CA VAL A 75 -20.69 1.95 -13.15
C VAL A 75 -21.31 3.02 -12.24
N GLY A 76 -20.59 4.13 -12.05
CA GLY A 76 -21.01 5.24 -11.18
C GLY A 76 -20.70 5.04 -9.68
N ASN A 77 -20.27 3.84 -9.26
CA ASN A 77 -19.89 3.58 -7.88
C ASN A 77 -18.41 3.87 -7.64
N ARG A 78 -18.09 4.16 -6.37
CA ARG A 78 -16.74 4.31 -5.84
C ARG A 78 -16.53 3.29 -4.72
N ALA A 79 -15.34 2.72 -4.68
CA ALA A 79 -14.98 1.72 -3.68
C ALA A 79 -13.54 1.92 -3.18
N ILE A 80 -13.26 1.33 -2.02
CA ILE A 80 -11.94 1.34 -1.42
C ILE A 80 -11.31 -0.03 -1.68
N MET A 81 -10.14 -0.04 -2.31
CA MET A 81 -9.28 -1.21 -2.38
C MET A 81 -8.30 -1.17 -1.20
N ALA A 82 -8.15 -2.30 -0.52
CA ALA A 82 -7.28 -2.42 0.63
C ALA A 82 -6.40 -3.68 0.57
N ASP A 83 -5.14 -3.55 0.98
CA ASP A 83 -4.30 -4.69 1.30
C ASP A 83 -4.68 -5.29 2.64
N SER A 84 -4.28 -6.55 2.86
CA SER A 84 -4.63 -7.31 4.07
C SER A 84 -3.67 -7.08 5.23
N ASP A 85 -2.54 -6.39 5.02
CA ASP A 85 -1.55 -6.03 6.05
C ASP A 85 -1.76 -4.60 6.59
N LEU A 86 -3.01 -4.19 6.70
CA LEU A 86 -3.40 -2.93 7.31
C LEU A 86 -3.88 -3.12 8.76
N PHE A 87 -3.70 -2.08 9.57
CA PHE A 87 -4.36 -1.94 10.86
C PHE A 87 -5.28 -0.71 10.83
N VAL A 88 -6.59 -0.92 10.99
CA VAL A 88 -7.61 0.14 10.84
C VAL A 88 -7.97 0.73 12.21
N GLN A 89 -8.02 2.06 12.31
CA GLN A 89 -8.38 2.78 13.56
C GLN A 89 -9.41 3.89 13.37
N CYS A 90 -9.93 4.04 12.16
CA CYS A 90 -10.89 5.07 11.82
C CYS A 90 -12.21 4.45 11.40
N ALA A 91 -13.32 5.15 11.63
CA ALA A 91 -14.56 4.84 10.96
C ALA A 91 -14.58 5.46 9.55
N PRO A 92 -15.44 4.98 8.63
CA PRO A 92 -15.56 5.56 7.29
C PRO A 92 -15.79 7.07 7.27
N LYS A 93 -16.54 7.59 8.26
CA LYS A 93 -16.83 9.03 8.41
C LYS A 93 -15.62 9.88 8.83
N ASP A 94 -14.57 9.25 9.35
CA ASP A 94 -13.37 9.94 9.86
C ASP A 94 -12.30 10.09 8.77
N ILE A 95 -12.52 9.52 7.58
CA ILE A 95 -11.65 9.71 6.42
C ILE A 95 -11.72 11.19 6.00
N PRO A 96 -10.57 11.89 5.88
CA PRO A 96 -10.54 13.30 5.52
C PRO A 96 -11.32 13.59 4.24
N ALA A 97 -12.15 14.64 4.27
CA ALA A 97 -12.96 15.05 3.13
C ALA A 97 -12.10 15.26 1.88
N GLU A 98 -10.87 15.76 2.00
CA GLU A 98 -9.95 15.95 0.88
C GLU A 98 -9.65 14.66 0.10
N LEU A 99 -9.60 13.50 0.77
CA LEU A 99 -9.37 12.21 0.11
C LEU A 99 -10.60 11.71 -0.64
N ILE A 100 -11.78 12.23 -0.30
CA ILE A 100 -13.06 11.76 -0.86
C ILE A 100 -13.81 12.82 -1.67
N ALA A 101 -13.35 14.07 -1.66
CA ALA A 101 -14.00 15.21 -2.29
C ALA A 101 -14.03 15.09 -3.81
N ASP A 102 -12.89 14.78 -4.40
CA ASP A 102 -12.84 14.42 -5.82
C ASP A 102 -13.30 12.96 -5.96
N ARG A 103 -14.50 12.79 -6.54
CA ARG A 103 -15.09 11.47 -6.79
C ARG A 103 -14.62 10.85 -8.10
N GLN A 104 -13.88 11.59 -8.93
CA GLN A 104 -13.34 11.14 -10.21
C GLN A 104 -11.84 10.86 -10.15
N GLY A 105 -11.11 11.48 -9.22
CA GLY A 105 -9.68 11.27 -9.02
C GLY A 105 -9.30 9.95 -8.33
N PHE A 106 -8.09 9.50 -8.61
CA PHE A 106 -7.44 8.36 -7.95
C PHE A 106 -6.78 8.80 -6.64
N VAL A 107 -6.94 8.00 -5.59
CA VAL A 107 -6.26 8.20 -4.31
C VAL A 107 -5.34 7.01 -4.08
N GLY A 108 -4.07 7.28 -3.85
CA GLY A 108 -3.03 6.29 -3.55
C GLY A 108 -1.92 6.92 -2.74
N SER A 109 -0.85 6.18 -2.49
CA SER A 109 0.16 6.59 -1.52
C SER A 109 1.57 6.58 -2.12
N ILE A 110 2.21 7.73 -2.23
CA ILE A 110 3.61 7.84 -2.67
C ILE A 110 4.52 7.90 -1.44
N GLY A 111 5.49 6.99 -1.39
CA GLY A 111 6.54 6.97 -0.37
C GLY A 111 7.47 8.17 -0.51
N VAL A 112 8.12 8.55 0.60
CA VAL A 112 9.16 9.59 0.59
C VAL A 112 10.42 8.99 1.19
N ASN A 113 11.52 9.05 0.44
CA ASN A 113 12.81 8.59 0.87
C ASN A 113 13.81 9.74 0.83
N ALA A 114 14.37 10.09 1.99
CA ALA A 114 15.31 11.22 2.13
C ALA A 114 14.79 12.54 1.52
N GLY A 115 13.49 12.81 1.68
CA GLY A 115 12.82 14.00 1.14
C GLY A 115 12.46 13.94 -0.35
N VAL A 116 12.79 12.85 -1.04
CA VAL A 116 12.45 12.64 -2.46
C VAL A 116 11.23 11.72 -2.56
N PRO A 117 10.14 12.15 -3.22
CA PRO A 117 9.02 11.27 -3.53
C PRO A 117 9.45 10.09 -4.42
N GLU A 118 8.94 8.91 -4.12
CA GLU A 118 9.15 7.72 -4.94
C GLU A 118 8.41 7.83 -6.28
N GLU A 119 8.97 7.22 -7.33
CA GLU A 119 8.31 7.07 -8.63
C GLU A 119 7.41 5.82 -8.66
N ASP A 120 6.71 5.55 -7.56
CA ASP A 120 5.82 4.40 -7.37
C ASP A 120 4.62 4.84 -6.51
N ILE A 121 3.40 4.46 -6.90
CA ILE A 121 2.18 4.74 -6.12
C ILE A 121 1.67 3.45 -5.50
N SER A 122 1.64 3.39 -4.18
CA SER A 122 1.10 2.25 -3.45
C SER A 122 -0.43 2.31 -3.37
N PRO A 123 -1.13 1.23 -3.74
CA PRO A 123 -2.59 1.13 -3.69
C PRO A 123 -3.12 0.54 -2.37
N HIS A 124 -2.26 0.31 -1.37
CA HIS A 124 -2.59 -0.47 -0.16
C HIS A 124 -3.85 0.01 0.56
N PHE A 125 -4.19 1.30 0.47
CA PHE A 125 -5.48 1.85 0.86
C PHE A 125 -5.84 2.93 -0.16
N SER A 126 -6.58 2.55 -1.19
CA SER A 126 -6.79 3.37 -2.39
C SER A 126 -8.25 3.43 -2.80
N PHE A 127 -8.59 4.47 -3.56
CA PHE A 127 -9.97 4.80 -3.90
C PHE A 127 -10.16 4.73 -5.41
N TRP A 128 -11.17 3.98 -5.83
CA TRP A 128 -11.39 3.63 -7.22
C TRP A 128 -12.82 3.89 -7.65
N THR A 129 -12.98 4.40 -8.86
CA THR A 129 -14.25 4.34 -9.60
C THR A 129 -14.16 3.25 -10.66
N ARG A 130 -15.31 2.85 -11.21
CA ARG A 130 -15.31 1.91 -12.33
C ARG A 130 -14.55 2.45 -13.54
N ALA A 131 -14.70 3.73 -13.87
CA ALA A 131 -14.00 4.37 -14.98
C ALA A 131 -12.47 4.37 -14.81
N LEU A 132 -11.97 4.64 -13.60
CA LEU A 132 -10.53 4.58 -13.31
C LEU A 132 -9.99 3.15 -13.44
N LEU A 133 -10.76 2.14 -13.01
CA LEU A 133 -10.36 0.74 -13.14
C LEU A 133 -10.36 0.28 -14.60
N ASP A 134 -11.35 0.70 -15.40
CA ASP A 134 -11.39 0.40 -16.84
C ASP A 134 -10.14 0.98 -17.53
N ASP A 135 -9.88 2.28 -17.36
CA ASP A 135 -8.73 2.97 -17.98
C ASP A 135 -7.38 2.40 -17.49
N PHE A 136 -7.23 2.12 -16.19
CA PHE A 136 -6.00 1.54 -15.66
C PHE A 136 -5.76 0.11 -16.16
N CYS A 137 -6.80 -0.74 -16.24
CA CYS A 137 -6.65 -2.09 -16.76
C CYS A 137 -6.24 -2.08 -18.25
N ASP A 138 -6.81 -1.17 -19.04
CA ASP A 138 -6.41 -0.98 -20.44
C ASP A 138 -4.97 -0.48 -20.55
N PHE A 139 -4.58 0.47 -19.70
CA PHE A 139 -3.20 0.95 -19.60
C PHE A 139 -2.20 -0.16 -19.26
N LEU A 140 -2.54 -1.05 -18.31
CA LEU A 140 -1.69 -2.20 -17.97
C LEU A 140 -1.43 -3.10 -19.17
N ILE A 141 -2.48 -3.41 -19.95
CA ILE A 141 -2.35 -4.24 -21.16
C ILE A 141 -1.50 -3.50 -22.21
N GLU A 142 -1.74 -2.22 -22.43
CA GLU A 142 -0.97 -1.39 -23.37
C GLU A 142 0.52 -1.35 -23.03
N GLN A 143 0.87 -1.05 -21.78
CA GLN A 143 2.28 -0.92 -21.38
C GLN A 143 3.07 -2.21 -21.59
N TYR A 144 2.46 -3.37 -21.38
CA TYR A 144 3.15 -4.65 -21.60
C TYR A 144 3.12 -5.12 -23.06
N ARG A 145 2.12 -4.73 -23.86
CA ARG A 145 2.05 -5.10 -25.29
C ARG A 145 2.90 -4.23 -26.20
N THR A 146 2.87 -2.92 -26.00
CA THR A 146 3.50 -1.93 -26.89
C THR A 146 4.50 -1.03 -26.17
N GLY A 147 4.39 -0.90 -24.85
CA GLY A 147 5.28 -0.08 -24.02
C GLY A 147 6.48 -0.81 -23.40
N LEU A 148 6.71 -2.09 -23.73
CA LEU A 148 7.66 -2.96 -23.01
C LEU A 148 9.08 -2.39 -22.96
N ASP A 149 9.56 -1.79 -24.05
CA ASP A 149 10.92 -1.24 -24.10
C ASP A 149 11.12 -0.08 -23.13
N ARG A 150 10.07 0.73 -22.89
CA ARG A 150 10.09 1.75 -21.84
C ARG A 150 10.19 1.12 -20.45
N LEU A 151 9.43 0.05 -20.19
CA LEU A 151 9.50 -0.65 -18.89
C LEU A 151 10.90 -1.24 -18.66
N LYS A 152 11.51 -1.85 -19.69
CA LYS A 152 12.89 -2.33 -19.64
C LYS A 152 13.90 -1.20 -19.38
N ALA A 153 13.72 -0.04 -20.00
CA ALA A 153 14.58 1.12 -19.77
C ALA A 153 14.46 1.66 -18.34
N ILE A 154 13.25 1.74 -17.80
CA ILE A 154 13.01 2.12 -16.39
C ILE A 154 13.66 1.09 -15.46
N TYR A 155 13.48 -0.20 -15.73
CA TYR A 155 14.09 -1.28 -14.97
C TYR A 155 15.61 -1.17 -14.98
N ALA A 156 16.24 -1.04 -16.16
CA ALA A 156 17.69 -0.90 -16.29
C ALA A 156 18.24 0.31 -15.52
N ARG A 157 17.56 1.47 -15.58
CA ARG A 157 17.92 2.66 -14.78
C ARG A 157 17.84 2.37 -13.28
N ARG A 158 16.80 1.69 -12.81
CA ARG A 158 16.63 1.32 -11.40
C ARG A 158 17.69 0.30 -10.96
N SER A 159 17.97 -0.70 -11.79
CA SER A 159 18.97 -1.75 -11.53
C SER A 159 20.39 -1.20 -11.41
N ALA A 160 20.68 -0.07 -12.06
CA ALA A 160 21.97 0.61 -11.91
C ALA A 160 22.19 1.22 -10.50
N VAL A 161 21.11 1.39 -9.72
CA VAL A 161 21.15 2.02 -8.38
C VAL A 161 20.89 1.01 -7.26
N THR A 162 20.09 -0.03 -7.52
CA THR A 162 19.73 -1.03 -6.50
C THR A 162 19.52 -2.43 -7.10
N ASP A 163 19.96 -3.44 -6.34
CA ASP A 163 19.69 -4.86 -6.57
C ASP A 163 18.22 -5.25 -6.39
N ARG A 164 17.37 -4.33 -5.91
CA ARG A 164 15.94 -4.51 -5.66
C ARG A 164 15.07 -3.77 -6.66
N ALA A 165 15.64 -3.44 -7.81
CA ALA A 165 14.89 -2.83 -8.90
C ALA A 165 13.70 -3.73 -9.29
N SER A 166 12.53 -3.11 -9.41
CA SER A 166 11.31 -3.78 -9.85
C SER A 166 10.47 -2.83 -10.68
N ILE A 167 9.73 -3.42 -11.62
CA ILE A 167 8.53 -2.89 -12.25
C ILE A 167 7.37 -3.68 -11.66
N SER A 168 6.67 -3.07 -10.72
CA SER A 168 5.47 -3.62 -10.08
C SER A 168 4.23 -2.82 -10.49
N ASP A 169 3.06 -3.26 -10.05
CA ASP A 169 1.83 -2.50 -10.24
C ASP A 169 1.90 -1.06 -9.68
N MET A 170 2.68 -0.83 -8.62
CA MET A 170 2.93 0.51 -8.08
C MET A 170 3.66 1.41 -9.08
N THR A 171 4.61 0.86 -9.83
CA THR A 171 5.30 1.56 -10.91
C THR A 171 4.33 1.91 -12.03
N LEU A 172 3.47 0.96 -12.41
CA LEU A 172 2.48 1.19 -13.46
C LEU A 172 1.41 2.19 -13.03
N LEU A 173 0.99 2.22 -11.77
CA LEU A 173 0.09 3.25 -11.24
C LEU A 173 0.71 4.65 -11.34
N TYR A 174 2.00 4.78 -11.01
CA TYR A 174 2.72 6.04 -11.15
C TYR A 174 2.74 6.51 -12.60
N LEU A 175 3.15 5.63 -13.54
CA LEU A 175 3.19 5.96 -14.96
C LEU A 175 1.81 6.28 -15.51
N TRP A 176 0.79 5.53 -15.14
CA TRP A 176 -0.60 5.77 -15.55
C TRP A 176 -1.06 7.17 -15.16
N VAL A 177 -0.85 7.58 -13.90
CA VAL A 177 -1.21 8.91 -13.43
C VAL A 177 -0.51 10.00 -14.24
N GLN A 178 0.77 9.83 -14.54
CA GLN A 178 1.55 10.81 -15.31
C GLN A 178 1.13 10.86 -16.79
N ASP A 179 1.03 9.69 -17.43
CA ASP A 179 0.81 9.58 -18.88
C ASP A 179 -0.62 9.94 -19.28
N ARG A 180 -1.60 9.56 -18.45
CA ARG A 180 -3.03 9.81 -18.70
C ARG A 180 -3.55 11.08 -18.04
N GLY A 181 -2.71 11.79 -17.27
CA GLY A 181 -3.09 13.03 -16.58
C GLY A 181 -4.20 12.81 -15.54
N ILE A 182 -4.18 11.66 -14.86
CA ILE A 182 -5.21 11.30 -13.88
C ILE A 182 -5.12 12.25 -12.69
N ALA A 183 -6.26 12.83 -12.29
CA ALA A 183 -6.34 13.59 -11.05
C ALA A 183 -5.95 12.67 -9.88
N PHE A 184 -4.89 13.02 -9.17
CA PHE A 184 -4.28 12.17 -8.14
C PHE A 184 -4.17 12.88 -6.81
N VAL A 185 -4.55 12.18 -5.74
CA VAL A 185 -4.37 12.63 -4.35
C VAL A 185 -3.46 11.65 -3.61
N ASN A 186 -2.30 12.16 -3.15
CA ASN A 186 -1.40 11.40 -2.29
C ASN A 186 -1.95 11.32 -0.86
N SER A 187 -2.26 10.12 -0.40
CA SER A 187 -2.74 9.85 0.97
C SER A 187 -1.62 9.86 2.02
N ASN A 188 -0.35 9.75 1.61
CA ASN A 188 0.82 9.80 2.50
C ASN A 188 1.15 11.22 2.95
N LYS A 189 0.25 11.87 3.68
CA LYS A 189 0.43 13.19 4.25
C LYS A 189 -0.38 13.36 5.53
N VAL A 190 0.10 14.22 6.43
CA VAL A 190 -0.65 14.58 7.65
C VAL A 190 -1.69 15.64 7.28
N LEU A 191 -2.97 15.34 7.55
CA LEU A 191 -4.11 16.23 7.33
C LEU A 191 -4.82 16.47 8.66
N ALA A 192 -4.79 17.70 9.17
CA ALA A 192 -5.42 18.07 10.45
C ALA A 192 -5.06 17.11 11.61
N GLY A 193 -3.80 16.68 11.68
CA GLY A 193 -3.33 15.73 12.69
C GLY A 193 -3.74 14.27 12.45
N GLN A 194 -4.37 13.95 11.32
CA GLN A 194 -4.69 12.58 10.88
C GLN A 194 -3.73 12.12 9.78
N TYR A 195 -3.56 10.81 9.60
CA TYR A 195 -2.59 10.25 8.65
C TYR A 195 -2.99 8.87 8.13
N ILE A 196 -2.83 8.62 6.83
CA ILE A 196 -2.86 7.27 6.24
C ILE A 196 -1.41 6.87 5.95
N ASP A 197 -0.94 5.88 6.68
CA ASP A 197 0.45 5.48 6.67
C ASP A 197 0.85 4.77 5.38
N HIS A 198 1.83 5.31 4.65
CA HIS A 198 2.39 4.64 3.48
C HIS A 198 3.05 3.31 3.83
N ASN A 199 3.83 3.31 4.92
CA ASN A 199 4.48 2.14 5.47
C ASN A 199 5.05 2.51 6.84
N VAL A 200 4.85 1.66 7.85
CA VAL A 200 5.36 1.95 9.19
C VAL A 200 6.89 2.04 9.23
N SER A 201 7.58 1.50 8.23
CA SER A 201 9.03 1.58 8.13
C SER A 201 9.57 2.75 7.31
N SER A 202 8.70 3.50 6.63
CA SER A 202 9.07 4.74 5.96
C SER A 202 8.94 5.89 6.97
N PRO A 203 10.02 6.57 7.35
CA PRO A 203 9.99 7.57 8.42
C PRO A 203 9.30 8.88 8.02
N ASP A 204 9.21 9.16 6.73
CA ASP A 204 8.75 10.45 6.21
C ASP A 204 7.48 10.29 5.35
N CYS A 205 6.71 11.37 5.29
CA CYS A 205 5.56 11.55 4.42
C CYS A 205 5.70 12.89 3.68
N ALA A 206 4.74 13.24 2.82
CA ALA A 206 4.88 14.40 1.92
C ALA A 206 5.13 15.74 2.64
N ASN A 207 4.63 15.89 3.88
CA ASN A 207 4.69 17.15 4.62
C ASN A 207 5.22 17.02 6.06
N ALA A 208 5.67 15.84 6.49
CA ALA A 208 6.16 15.63 7.84
C ALA A 208 7.12 14.43 7.93
N GLY A 209 8.08 14.50 8.85
CA GLY A 209 8.88 13.35 9.28
C GLY A 209 8.44 12.86 10.65
N PHE A 210 8.49 11.56 10.90
CA PHE A 210 8.09 10.94 12.15
C PHE A 210 9.27 10.53 13.03
N GLU A 211 9.07 10.56 14.35
CA GLU A 211 9.97 9.89 15.28
C GLU A 211 10.03 8.39 14.96
N THR A 212 11.21 7.80 15.10
CA THR A 212 11.41 6.38 14.81
C THR A 212 12.01 5.63 15.99
N SER A 213 11.70 4.34 16.07
CA SER A 213 12.27 3.39 17.02
C SER A 213 12.33 2.03 16.36
N PHE A 214 13.45 1.31 16.51
CA PHE A 214 13.62 -0.05 15.94
C PHE A 214 13.35 -0.13 14.42
N GLY A 215 13.77 0.90 13.67
CA GLY A 215 13.64 0.94 12.21
C GLY A 215 12.21 1.14 11.68
N ARG A 216 11.28 1.56 12.53
CA ARG A 216 9.93 1.97 12.15
C ARG A 216 9.54 3.27 12.83
N LYS A 217 8.48 3.91 12.36
CA LYS A 217 7.77 4.98 13.07
C LYS A 217 7.47 4.53 14.50
N ARG A 218 7.71 5.43 15.46
CA ARG A 218 7.42 5.20 16.88
C ARG A 218 5.91 5.15 17.06
N LEU A 219 5.42 4.03 17.58
CA LEU A 219 4.00 3.81 17.86
C LEU A 219 3.78 3.94 19.36
N LEU A 220 2.92 4.87 19.75
CA LEU A 220 2.54 5.15 21.13
C LEU A 220 1.17 4.50 21.38
N LEU A 221 1.16 3.42 22.16
CA LEU A 221 -0.05 2.67 22.45
C LEU A 221 -0.76 3.31 23.65
N SER A 222 -2.07 3.50 23.53
CA SER A 222 -2.94 4.02 24.59
C SER A 222 -4.27 3.27 24.61
N ALA A 223 -5.10 3.54 25.61
CA ALA A 223 -6.47 3.01 25.66
C ALA A 223 -7.31 3.48 24.45
N ASP A 224 -7.11 4.73 24.02
CA ASP A 224 -7.88 5.37 22.94
C ASP A 224 -7.38 5.01 21.53
N GLY A 225 -6.28 4.26 21.42
CA GLY A 225 -5.70 3.85 20.15
C GLY A 225 -4.19 4.02 20.08
N ILE A 226 -3.69 4.05 18.85
CA ILE A 226 -2.27 4.22 18.54
C ILE A 226 -2.06 5.65 18.06
N ARG A 227 -1.07 6.32 18.62
CA ARG A 227 -0.62 7.65 18.19
C ARG A 227 0.81 7.58 17.65
N MET A 228 1.16 8.55 16.81
CA MET A 228 2.52 8.83 16.37
C MET A 228 2.93 10.23 16.79
N ARG A 229 4.22 10.51 16.73
CA ARG A 229 4.77 11.85 16.90
C ARG A 229 5.65 12.20 15.71
N THR A 230 5.47 13.39 15.17
CA THR A 230 6.36 13.98 14.17
C THR A 230 7.67 14.43 14.83
N LYS A 231 8.73 14.64 14.04
CA LYS A 231 10.05 15.07 14.52
C LYS A 231 10.00 16.47 15.18
N ASP A 232 9.03 17.29 14.83
CA ASP A 232 8.74 18.60 15.44
C ASP A 232 7.87 18.51 16.71
N GLY A 233 7.49 17.30 17.13
CA GLY A 233 6.80 17.05 18.39
C GLY A 233 5.27 16.97 18.29
N ALA A 234 4.66 17.25 17.12
CA ALA A 234 3.21 17.18 16.96
C ALA A 234 2.67 15.74 17.10
N SER A 235 1.50 15.61 17.74
CA SER A 235 0.83 14.32 17.89
C SER A 235 -0.06 14.04 16.69
N VAL A 236 0.10 12.86 16.08
CA VAL A 236 -0.63 12.44 14.88
C VAL A 236 -1.44 11.18 15.16
N ASN A 237 -2.67 11.14 14.64
CA ASN A 237 -3.57 10.01 14.63
C ASN A 237 -3.45 9.21 13.32
N PRO A 238 -2.75 8.07 13.29
CA PRO A 238 -2.80 7.18 12.13
C PRO A 238 -4.20 6.54 12.01
N LEU A 239 -4.93 6.90 10.97
CA LEU A 239 -6.22 6.31 10.63
C LEU A 239 -6.06 4.86 10.16
N ILE A 240 -4.99 4.62 9.39
CA ILE A 240 -4.59 3.33 8.85
C ILE A 240 -3.08 3.20 9.06
N LEU A 241 -2.61 2.04 9.53
CA LEU A 241 -1.19 1.67 9.51
C LEU A 241 -0.94 0.63 8.44
N HIS A 242 0.11 0.77 7.65
CA HIS A 242 0.50 -0.23 6.65
C HIS A 242 1.71 -1.04 7.14
N LEU A 243 1.47 -2.31 7.43
CA LEU A 243 2.40 -3.22 8.10
C LEU A 243 3.14 -4.13 7.11
N GLN A 244 3.50 -3.61 5.93
CA GLN A 244 4.13 -4.40 4.87
C GLN A 244 5.39 -5.16 5.32
N GLY A 245 5.61 -6.32 4.70
CA GLY A 245 6.81 -7.13 4.90
C GLY A 245 6.89 -7.72 6.31
N ARG A 246 8.03 -7.54 6.99
CA ARG A 246 8.23 -8.14 8.33
C ARG A 246 7.40 -7.47 9.42
N TYR A 247 6.81 -6.30 9.16
CA TYR A 247 6.00 -5.58 10.15
C TYR A 247 4.61 -6.18 10.34
N LYS A 248 4.21 -7.16 9.53
CA LYS A 248 3.01 -7.99 9.78
C LYS A 248 3.05 -8.64 11.16
N LEU A 249 4.24 -8.93 11.69
CA LEU A 249 4.45 -9.43 13.06
C LEU A 249 3.97 -8.44 14.15
N ALA A 250 3.79 -7.16 13.82
CA ALA A 250 3.28 -6.16 14.75
C ALA A 250 1.74 -6.16 14.83
N ALA A 251 1.03 -6.78 13.88
CA ALA A 251 -0.43 -6.70 13.79
C ALA A 251 -1.13 -7.18 15.08
N GLU A 252 -0.83 -8.41 15.52
CA GLU A 252 -1.42 -8.98 16.73
C GLU A 252 -1.00 -8.23 18.02
N PRO A 253 0.29 -7.89 18.24
CA PRO A 253 0.66 -7.03 19.37
C PRO A 253 -0.07 -5.69 19.40
N LEU A 254 -0.31 -5.06 18.25
CA LEU A 254 -1.07 -3.81 18.16
C LEU A 254 -2.53 -4.02 18.55
N LEU A 255 -3.16 -5.08 18.04
CA LEU A 255 -4.55 -5.43 18.36
C LEU A 255 -4.75 -5.63 19.87
N ASN A 256 -3.84 -6.37 20.49
CA ASN A 256 -3.87 -6.72 21.92
C ASN A 256 -3.29 -5.62 22.82
N ARG A 257 -2.88 -4.47 22.27
CA ARG A 257 -2.20 -3.38 22.98
C ARG A 257 -0.99 -3.86 23.80
N ASN A 258 -0.30 -4.89 23.32
CA ASN A 258 0.81 -5.51 24.03
C ASN A 258 2.14 -4.84 23.66
N GLN A 259 2.51 -3.83 24.45
CA GLN A 259 3.73 -3.04 24.24
C GLN A 259 5.00 -3.92 24.24
N LEU A 260 5.09 -4.89 25.15
CA LEU A 260 6.26 -5.75 25.29
C LEU A 260 6.47 -6.62 24.04
N LYS A 261 5.42 -7.30 23.56
CA LYS A 261 5.49 -8.11 22.34
C LYS A 261 5.78 -7.26 21.11
N LEU A 262 5.20 -6.05 21.05
CA LEU A 262 5.49 -5.10 19.97
C LEU A 262 6.97 -4.71 19.96
N TRP A 263 7.57 -4.46 21.12
CA TRP A 263 8.99 -4.14 21.25
C TRP A 263 9.89 -5.32 20.86
N GLN A 264 9.59 -6.53 21.36
CA GLN A 264 10.32 -7.74 21.01
C GLN A 264 10.31 -8.00 19.49
N GLY A 265 9.14 -7.94 18.86
CA GLY A 265 9.02 -8.10 17.40
C GLY A 265 9.78 -7.01 16.64
N SER A 266 9.72 -5.76 17.11
CA SER A 266 10.43 -4.65 16.48
C SER A 266 11.95 -4.78 16.61
N ALA A 267 12.45 -5.18 17.78
CA ALA A 267 13.87 -5.42 18.02
C ALA A 267 14.40 -6.56 17.15
N TYR A 268 13.64 -7.66 17.02
CA TYR A 268 13.97 -8.76 16.12
C TYR A 268 14.10 -8.30 14.65
N ILE A 269 13.15 -7.47 14.18
CA ILE A 269 13.20 -6.92 12.82
C ILE A 269 14.42 -6.01 12.63
N ALA A 270 14.70 -5.14 13.60
CA ALA A 270 15.83 -4.21 13.57
C ALA A 270 17.18 -4.96 13.55
N ALA A 271 17.36 -5.95 14.43
CA ALA A 271 18.56 -6.79 14.47
C ALA A 271 18.79 -7.50 13.13
N GLY A 272 17.74 -8.08 12.55
CA GLY A 272 17.84 -8.72 11.24
C GLY A 272 18.23 -7.77 10.10
N ARG A 273 17.86 -6.48 10.17
CA ARG A 273 18.31 -5.48 9.18
C ARG A 273 19.78 -5.13 9.34
N ILE A 274 20.26 -4.99 10.57
CA ILE A 274 21.66 -4.70 10.86
C ILE A 274 22.53 -5.86 10.35
N ALA A 275 22.15 -7.11 10.65
CA ALA A 275 22.86 -8.28 10.17
C ALA A 275 22.95 -8.34 8.64
N ARG A 276 21.85 -8.08 7.92
CA ARG A 276 21.86 -8.05 6.44
C ARG A 276 22.76 -6.96 5.87
N ARG A 277 22.75 -5.76 6.45
CA ARG A 277 23.62 -4.65 6.02
C ARG A 277 25.10 -4.94 6.28
N ALA A 278 25.42 -5.69 7.33
CA ALA A 278 26.79 -6.12 7.59
C ALA A 278 27.24 -7.14 6.54
N ILE A 279 26.40 -8.13 6.21
CA ILE A 279 26.69 -9.14 5.19
C ILE A 279 26.87 -8.50 3.81
N SER A 280 25.97 -7.59 3.40
CA SER A 280 26.03 -6.93 2.09
C SER A 280 27.21 -5.97 1.91
N ARG A 281 27.97 -5.67 2.98
CA ARG A 281 29.21 -4.88 2.91
C ARG A 281 30.46 -5.76 2.82
N LEU A 282 30.32 -7.05 3.05
CA LEU A 282 31.39 -8.04 3.02
C LEU A 282 31.42 -8.85 1.70
N THR A 283 30.37 -8.71 0.89
CA THR A 283 30.18 -9.34 -0.43
C THR A 283 30.15 -8.29 -1.51
#